data_AF-A0A942IDD1-F1
#
_entry.id   AF-A0A942IDD1-F1
#
_cell.length_a   1.000
_cell.length_b   1.000
_cell.length_c   1.000
_cell.angle_alpha   90.00
_cell.angle_beta   90.00
_cell.angle_gamma   90.00
#
_symmetry.space_group_name_H-M   'P 1'
#
loop_
_entity.id
_entity.type
_entity.pdbx_description
1 polymer ?
#
loop_
_entity_poly.entity_id
_entity_poly.type
_entity_poly.pdbx_seq_one_letter_code
_entity_poly.pdbx_strand_id
1 'polypeptide(L)'
;MSVQLNFDSFTKICPNAQQVLVCGYEHCKFVTMIHELENRLDSPVQKVFRVSIGDPTCTGLDDVYTLEGLPITKVELDSNLLSSKHKERSRRCKAAITNLIFTNFQRQKSKLPIIPILFCIDITNNHHSTKVQHILWKRSRAHSLITHHELRRVYKLYKHEDGRIRKIARQTFRFAKVNVTEKEYILEPLKLPWAKNPAWGRAWAKRKQQTTSIPKINSWRDRLKSLLSEEDPPKQPRRKKELPEPATLAEPATWVLPPLEINSQDSL
;
A
#
# COMPACT_ATOMS: atom_id res chain seq x y z
N MET A 1 -21.40 -27.83 -10.55
CA MET A 1 -19.95 -27.62 -10.33
C MET A 1 -19.77 -26.22 -9.78
N SER A 2 -19.00 -26.04 -8.70
CA SER A 2 -18.69 -24.71 -8.17
C SER A 2 -17.66 -24.03 -9.08
N VAL A 3 -17.88 -22.75 -9.40
CA VAL A 3 -16.92 -21.94 -10.17
C VAL A 3 -15.77 -21.54 -9.26
N GLN A 4 -14.53 -21.81 -9.67
CA GLN A 4 -13.33 -21.66 -8.84
C GLN A 4 -12.48 -20.45 -9.27
N LEU A 5 -11.67 -19.89 -8.37
CA LEU A 5 -10.72 -18.83 -8.74
C LEU A 5 -9.52 -19.40 -9.50
N ASN A 6 -9.21 -18.85 -10.67
CA ASN A 6 -7.98 -19.17 -11.38
C ASN A 6 -6.77 -18.46 -10.73
N PHE A 7 -5.91 -19.21 -10.03
CA PHE A 7 -4.78 -18.62 -9.30
C PHE A 7 -3.67 -18.07 -10.20
N ASP A 8 -3.50 -18.58 -11.43
CA ASP A 8 -2.55 -17.98 -12.39
C ASP A 8 -2.95 -16.56 -12.78
N SER A 9 -4.25 -16.31 -12.92
CA SER A 9 -4.78 -14.97 -13.17
C SER A 9 -4.58 -14.04 -11.96
N PHE A 10 -4.69 -14.58 -10.75
CA PHE A 10 -4.39 -13.84 -9.52
C PHE A 10 -2.90 -13.47 -9.43
N THR A 11 -1.98 -14.43 -9.63
CA THR A 11 -0.54 -14.20 -9.52
C THR A 11 -0.01 -13.23 -10.58
N LYS A 12 -0.63 -13.18 -11.77
CA LYS A 12 -0.34 -12.16 -12.79
C LYS A 12 -0.63 -10.73 -12.30
N ILE A 13 -1.66 -10.54 -11.47
CA ILE A 13 -2.04 -9.22 -10.93
C ILE A 13 -1.30 -8.89 -9.64
N CYS A 14 -1.13 -9.90 -8.78
CA CYS A 14 -0.51 -9.84 -7.47
C CYS A 14 0.72 -10.76 -7.43
N PRO A 15 1.80 -10.41 -8.14
CA PRO A 15 2.97 -11.28 -8.24
C PRO A 15 3.62 -11.47 -6.87
N ASN A 16 3.94 -12.72 -6.54
CA ASN A 16 4.60 -13.14 -5.29
C ASN A 16 3.86 -12.71 -4.01
N ALA A 17 2.56 -12.45 -4.08
CA ALA A 17 1.79 -12.00 -2.94
C ALA A 17 1.40 -13.17 -2.03
N GLN A 18 2.08 -13.30 -0.89
CA GLN A 18 1.71 -14.25 0.18
C GLN A 18 0.61 -13.69 1.10
N GLN A 19 0.35 -12.40 1.01
CA GLN A 19 -0.66 -11.69 1.80
C GLN A 19 -1.44 -10.78 0.87
N VAL A 20 -2.75 -10.66 1.04
CA VAL A 20 -3.57 -9.77 0.21
C VAL A 20 -4.76 -9.25 0.99
N LEU A 21 -5.14 -8.01 0.73
CA LEU A 21 -6.46 -7.51 1.10
C LEU A 21 -7.35 -7.49 -0.14
N VAL A 22 -8.48 -8.20 -0.10
CA VAL A 22 -9.41 -8.24 -1.23
C VAL A 22 -10.62 -7.36 -0.94
N CYS A 23 -11.03 -6.66 -1.98
CA CYS A 23 -11.91 -5.53 -1.90
C CYS A 23 -12.72 -5.45 -3.19
N GLY A 24 -14.03 -5.21 -3.15
CA GLY A 24 -14.77 -5.05 -4.39
C GLY A 24 -16.25 -4.74 -4.24
N TYR A 25 -16.92 -4.56 -5.36
CA TYR A 25 -18.37 -4.55 -5.36
C TYR A 25 -18.89 -5.98 -5.16
N GLU A 26 -19.98 -6.12 -4.42
CA GLU A 26 -20.56 -7.44 -4.10
C GLU A 26 -20.91 -8.25 -5.35
N HIS A 27 -21.47 -7.60 -6.38
CA HIS A 27 -21.77 -8.23 -7.67
C HIS A 27 -20.52 -8.67 -8.44
N CYS A 28 -19.33 -8.13 -8.13
CA CYS A 28 -18.05 -8.57 -8.67
C CYS A 28 -17.46 -9.78 -7.92
N LYS A 29 -18.25 -10.47 -7.11
CA LYS A 29 -17.91 -11.77 -6.48
C LYS A 29 -16.65 -11.74 -5.61
N PHE A 30 -16.23 -10.59 -5.12
CA PHE A 30 -14.99 -10.48 -4.34
C PHE A 30 -15.04 -11.26 -3.00
N VAL A 31 -16.24 -11.48 -2.43
CA VAL A 31 -16.41 -12.35 -1.25
C VAL A 31 -16.09 -13.80 -1.60
N THR A 32 -16.52 -14.27 -2.77
CA THR A 32 -16.12 -15.57 -3.31
C THR A 32 -14.61 -15.64 -3.53
N MET A 33 -13.98 -14.56 -4.03
CA MET A 33 -12.53 -14.50 -4.17
C MET A 33 -11.82 -14.65 -2.81
N ILE A 34 -12.31 -13.97 -1.76
CA ILE A 34 -11.78 -14.10 -0.41
C ILE A 34 -11.88 -15.56 0.05
N HIS A 35 -13.05 -16.16 -0.10
CA HIS A 35 -13.28 -17.55 0.30
C HIS A 35 -12.34 -18.53 -0.42
N GLU A 36 -12.19 -18.39 -1.73
CA GLU A 36 -11.29 -19.23 -2.54
C GLU A 36 -9.82 -19.06 -2.11
N LEU A 37 -9.37 -17.83 -1.85
CA LEU A 37 -8.00 -17.56 -1.40
C LEU A 37 -7.73 -18.04 0.03
N GLU A 38 -8.75 -18.03 0.90
CA GLU A 38 -8.63 -18.47 2.30
C GLU A 38 -8.66 -20.01 2.45
N ASN A 39 -9.48 -20.71 1.64
CA ASN A 39 -9.87 -22.09 1.95
C ASN A 39 -9.32 -23.14 0.98
N ARG A 40 -8.79 -22.75 -0.17
CA ARG A 40 -8.19 -23.70 -1.11
C ARG A 40 -6.75 -24.02 -0.73
N LEU A 41 -6.43 -25.31 -0.73
CA LEU A 41 -5.10 -25.83 -0.38
C LEU A 41 -4.00 -25.36 -1.33
N ASP A 42 -4.34 -25.14 -2.60
CA ASP A 42 -3.43 -24.67 -3.64
C ASP A 42 -3.36 -23.13 -3.73
N SER A 43 -3.94 -22.41 -2.75
CA SER A 43 -3.88 -20.95 -2.71
C SER A 43 -2.43 -20.45 -2.60
N PRO A 44 -2.00 -19.50 -3.46
CA PRO A 44 -0.68 -18.90 -3.35
C PRO A 44 -0.59 -17.90 -2.19
N VAL A 45 -1.71 -17.60 -1.53
CA VAL A 45 -1.82 -16.62 -0.45
C VAL A 45 -1.95 -17.35 0.88
N GLN A 46 -1.07 -17.04 1.83
CA GLN A 46 -1.11 -17.59 3.18
C GLN A 46 -2.01 -16.76 4.11
N LYS A 47 -2.21 -15.47 3.81
CA LYS A 47 -3.05 -14.57 4.61
C LYS A 47 -3.94 -13.64 3.79
N VAL A 48 -5.24 -13.72 4.01
CA VAL A 48 -6.22 -12.81 3.41
C VAL A 48 -6.75 -11.86 4.46
N PHE A 49 -6.51 -10.56 4.26
CA PHE A 49 -7.02 -9.52 5.13
C PHE A 49 -8.44 -9.11 4.76
N ARG A 50 -9.26 -8.86 5.78
CA ARG A 50 -10.64 -8.40 5.62
C ARG A 50 -10.73 -6.88 5.64
N VAL A 51 -11.87 -6.33 5.21
CA VAL A 51 -12.10 -4.87 5.22
C VAL A 51 -12.22 -4.27 6.63
N SER A 52 -12.16 -5.12 7.65
CA SER A 52 -12.14 -4.81 9.08
C SER A 52 -10.73 -4.65 9.65
N ILE A 53 -9.64 -4.81 8.88
CA ILE A 53 -8.29 -4.75 9.47
C ILE A 53 -7.99 -3.42 10.17
N GLY A 54 -7.38 -3.52 11.35
CA GLY A 54 -7.08 -2.37 12.20
C GLY A 54 -8.31 -1.68 12.81
N ASP A 55 -9.48 -2.31 12.79
CA ASP A 55 -10.63 -1.93 13.61
C ASP A 55 -10.32 -2.24 15.10
N PRO A 56 -10.47 -1.27 16.02
CA PRO A 56 -10.19 -1.48 17.44
C PRO A 56 -11.12 -2.53 18.08
N THR A 57 -12.27 -2.82 17.47
CA THR A 57 -13.22 -3.83 17.95
C THR A 57 -12.96 -5.23 17.41
N CYS A 58 -12.04 -5.39 16.46
CA CYS A 58 -11.63 -6.71 15.97
C CYS A 58 -10.71 -7.39 16.98
N THR A 59 -11.07 -8.61 17.38
CA THR A 59 -10.36 -9.41 18.38
C THR A 59 -9.49 -10.52 17.76
N GLY A 60 -9.61 -10.79 16.46
CA GLY A 60 -8.81 -11.82 15.79
C GLY A 60 -7.38 -11.36 15.55
N LEU A 61 -6.40 -12.19 15.93
CA LEU A 61 -4.96 -11.96 15.67
C LEU A 61 -4.67 -11.68 14.18
N ASP A 62 -5.45 -12.30 13.29
CA ASP A 62 -5.27 -12.17 11.84
C ASP A 62 -5.52 -10.76 11.30
N ASP A 63 -6.39 -9.99 11.95
CA ASP A 63 -6.70 -8.62 11.54
C ASP A 63 -5.78 -7.58 12.19
N VAL A 64 -4.87 -8.02 13.08
CA VAL A 64 -4.00 -7.16 13.90
C VAL A 64 -2.55 -7.20 13.43
N TYR A 65 -2.06 -8.32 12.88
CA TYR A 65 -0.66 -8.48 12.49
C TYR A 65 -0.48 -8.98 11.06
N THR A 66 0.64 -8.64 10.43
CA THR A 66 1.11 -9.27 9.18
C THR A 66 1.71 -10.66 9.44
N LEU A 67 1.97 -11.45 8.39
CA LEU A 67 2.65 -12.75 8.53
C LEU A 67 4.01 -12.64 9.22
N GLU A 68 4.71 -11.53 9.03
CA GLU A 68 6.03 -11.24 9.61
C GLU A 68 5.91 -10.64 11.02
N GLY A 69 4.73 -10.66 11.63
CA GLY A 69 4.50 -10.17 13.00
C GLY A 69 4.43 -8.65 13.14
N LEU A 70 4.50 -7.87 12.03
CA LEU A 70 4.34 -6.42 12.12
C LEU A 70 2.88 -6.04 12.43
N PRO A 71 2.62 -5.14 13.39
CA PRO A 71 1.26 -4.69 13.70
C PRO A 71 0.69 -3.84 12.56
N ILE A 72 -0.57 -4.09 12.20
CA ILE A 72 -1.34 -3.24 11.29
C ILE A 72 -1.59 -1.90 11.99
N THR A 73 -1.18 -0.81 11.34
CA THR A 73 -1.38 0.54 11.88
C THR A 73 -2.87 0.81 12.12
N LYS A 74 -3.26 1.25 13.32
CA LYS A 74 -4.67 1.53 13.65
C LYS A 74 -4.99 3.02 13.46
N VAL A 75 -5.81 3.35 12.46
CA VAL A 75 -6.46 4.66 12.39
C VAL A 75 -7.72 4.60 13.23
N GLU A 76 -7.71 5.30 14.36
CA GLU A 76 -8.86 5.39 15.27
C GLU A 76 -10.09 5.92 14.53
N LEU A 77 -11.18 5.19 14.69
CA LEU A 77 -12.50 5.59 14.23
C LEU A 77 -13.20 6.25 15.41
N ASP A 78 -13.55 7.52 15.27
CA ASP A 78 -14.42 8.20 16.22
C ASP A 78 -15.78 7.47 16.28
N SER A 79 -16.01 6.79 17.39
CA SER A 79 -17.18 5.96 17.69
C SER A 79 -18.46 6.78 17.70
N ASN A 80 -18.39 8.07 18.07
CA ASN A 80 -19.53 8.98 18.12
C ASN A 80 -20.09 9.31 16.73
N LEU A 81 -19.34 9.00 15.66
CA LEU A 81 -19.76 9.25 14.28
C LEU A 81 -20.36 8.03 13.57
N LEU A 82 -20.59 6.93 14.29
CA LEU A 82 -21.15 5.67 13.79
C LEU A 82 -22.69 5.65 13.86
N SER A 83 -23.33 6.61 13.19
CA SER A 83 -24.79 6.79 13.28
C SER A 83 -25.62 5.77 12.46
N SER A 84 -24.99 4.91 11.65
CA SER A 84 -25.69 3.86 10.89
C SER A 84 -24.76 2.74 10.41
N LYS A 85 -25.28 1.50 10.34
CA LYS A 85 -24.53 0.29 9.92
C LYS A 85 -23.78 0.46 8.58
N HIS A 86 -24.38 1.13 7.60
CA HIS A 86 -23.72 1.40 6.31
C HIS A 86 -22.58 2.42 6.40
N LYS A 87 -22.78 3.50 7.18
CA LYS A 87 -21.72 4.50 7.39
C LYS A 87 -20.54 3.89 8.12
N GLU A 88 -20.81 3.01 9.07
CA GLU A 88 -19.83 2.24 9.81
C GLU A 88 -19.01 1.32 8.91
N ARG A 89 -19.65 0.47 8.10
CA ARG A 89 -18.97 -0.42 7.15
C ARG A 89 -18.03 0.32 6.19
N SER A 90 -18.51 1.43 5.60
CA SER A 90 -17.68 2.28 4.74
C SER A 90 -16.55 2.98 5.51
N ARG A 91 -16.74 3.34 6.78
CA ARG A 91 -15.67 3.91 7.59
C ARG A 91 -14.57 2.90 7.87
N ARG A 92 -14.94 1.68 8.27
CA ARG A 92 -14.02 0.55 8.50
C ARG A 92 -13.19 0.24 7.26
N CYS A 93 -13.83 0.07 6.09
CA CYS A 93 -13.11 -0.19 4.84
C CYS A 93 -12.13 0.94 4.45
N LYS A 94 -12.52 2.23 4.61
CA LYS A 94 -11.59 3.34 4.36
C LYS A 94 -10.42 3.39 5.34
N ALA A 95 -10.65 2.99 6.59
CA ALA A 95 -9.58 2.87 7.58
C ALA A 95 -8.63 1.75 7.18
N ALA A 96 -9.14 0.54 6.91
CA ALA A 96 -8.35 -0.59 6.42
C ALA A 96 -7.45 -0.25 5.23
N ILE A 97 -8.00 0.42 4.20
CA ILE A 97 -7.23 0.90 3.04
C ILE A 97 -6.10 1.83 3.46
N THR A 98 -6.34 2.73 4.42
CA THR A 98 -5.34 3.70 4.89
C THR A 98 -4.30 3.02 5.78
N ASN A 99 -4.74 2.17 6.70
CA ASN A 99 -3.93 1.37 7.62
C ASN A 99 -2.91 0.52 6.85
N LEU A 100 -3.35 -0.16 5.78
CA LEU A 100 -2.47 -1.00 5.00
C LEU A 100 -1.46 -0.21 4.16
N ILE A 101 -1.78 1.03 3.75
CA ILE A 101 -0.78 1.92 3.13
C ILE A 101 0.32 2.28 4.14
N PHE A 102 -0.04 2.54 5.39
CA PHE A 102 0.95 2.84 6.44
C PHE A 102 1.80 1.62 6.79
N THR A 103 1.15 0.47 6.94
CA THR A 103 1.83 -0.80 7.15
C THR A 103 2.80 -1.09 5.99
N ASN A 104 2.37 -0.91 4.74
CA ASN A 104 3.23 -1.08 3.57
C ASN A 104 4.38 -0.08 3.49
N PHE A 105 4.19 1.14 3.98
CA PHE A 105 5.26 2.11 4.10
C PHE A 105 6.33 1.64 5.10
N GLN A 106 5.94 1.10 6.26
CA GLN A 106 6.85 0.49 7.22
C GLN A 106 7.54 -0.76 6.63
N ARG A 107 6.78 -1.63 5.96
CA ARG A 107 7.32 -2.82 5.28
C ARG A 107 8.37 -2.47 4.23
N GLN A 108 8.16 -1.41 3.45
CA GLN A 108 9.15 -0.94 2.47
C GLN A 108 10.48 -0.55 3.14
N LYS A 109 10.44 0.06 4.34
CA LYS A 109 11.64 0.40 5.10
C LYS A 109 12.37 -0.85 5.59
N SER A 110 11.61 -1.84 6.07
CA SER A 110 12.14 -3.15 6.49
C SER A 110 12.47 -4.09 5.32
N LYS A 111 12.44 -3.60 4.07
CA LYS A 111 12.67 -4.39 2.84
C LYS A 111 11.76 -5.62 2.70
N LEU A 112 10.58 -5.57 3.31
CA LEU A 112 9.57 -6.62 3.20
C LEU A 112 8.68 -6.41 1.96
N PRO A 113 8.14 -7.50 1.37
CA PRO A 113 7.24 -7.41 0.24
C PRO A 113 6.00 -6.56 0.55
N ILE A 114 5.56 -5.75 -0.42
CA ILE A 114 4.34 -4.96 -0.30
C ILE A 114 3.13 -5.88 -0.34
N ILE A 115 2.20 -5.69 0.59
CA ILE A 115 0.92 -6.40 0.62
C ILE A 115 -0.02 -5.70 -0.37
N PRO A 116 -0.44 -6.33 -1.49
CA PRO A 116 -1.38 -5.73 -2.41
C PRO A 116 -2.78 -5.59 -1.83
N ILE A 117 -3.50 -4.56 -2.30
CA ILE A 117 -4.95 -4.47 -2.18
C ILE A 117 -5.55 -4.75 -3.55
N LEU A 118 -6.26 -5.88 -3.69
CA LEU A 118 -6.95 -6.29 -4.90
C LEU A 118 -8.38 -5.73 -4.91
N PHE A 119 -8.65 -4.83 -5.86
CA PHE A 119 -9.96 -4.24 -6.12
C PHE A 119 -10.66 -4.92 -7.29
N CYS A 120 -11.64 -5.78 -7.02
CA CYS A 120 -12.56 -6.36 -8.01
C CYS A 120 -13.71 -5.37 -8.27
N ILE A 121 -13.62 -4.61 -9.37
CA ILE A 121 -14.51 -3.45 -9.62
C ILE A 121 -15.35 -3.57 -10.88
N ASP A 122 -15.18 -4.63 -11.65
CA ASP A 122 -15.96 -4.93 -12.84
C ASP A 122 -16.13 -6.44 -13.00
N ILE A 123 -17.18 -6.87 -13.70
CA ILE A 123 -17.47 -8.27 -13.97
C ILE A 123 -18.11 -8.44 -15.36
N THR A 124 -17.76 -9.51 -16.06
CA THR A 124 -18.32 -9.81 -17.39
C THR A 124 -19.84 -9.92 -17.35
N ASN A 125 -20.51 -9.37 -18.37
CA ASN A 125 -21.96 -9.37 -18.55
C ASN A 125 -22.77 -8.59 -17.49
N ASN A 126 -22.12 -7.97 -16.50
CA ASN A 126 -22.79 -7.14 -15.50
C ASN A 126 -21.90 -5.95 -15.10
N HIS A 127 -21.58 -5.14 -16.09
CA HIS A 127 -20.67 -4.02 -15.94
C HIS A 127 -21.29 -2.90 -15.09
N HIS A 128 -20.67 -2.62 -13.94
CA HIS A 128 -20.95 -1.37 -13.26
C HIS A 128 -20.22 -0.24 -13.96
N SER A 129 -20.96 0.81 -14.34
CA SER A 129 -20.34 1.95 -15.01
C SER A 129 -19.32 2.63 -14.09
N THR A 130 -18.04 2.51 -14.43
CA THR A 130 -16.89 3.17 -13.79
C THR A 130 -16.72 4.62 -14.25
N LYS A 131 -17.75 5.20 -14.88
CA LYS A 131 -17.74 6.61 -15.32
C LYS A 131 -17.43 7.52 -14.14
N VAL A 132 -16.58 8.51 -14.39
CA VAL A 132 -16.08 9.49 -13.41
C VAL A 132 -17.23 10.10 -12.59
N GLN A 133 -18.30 10.50 -13.26
CA GLN A 133 -19.45 11.14 -12.61
C GLN A 133 -20.16 10.21 -11.61
N HIS A 134 -20.22 8.92 -11.89
CA HIS A 134 -20.85 7.96 -10.99
C HIS A 134 -20.05 7.81 -9.70
N ILE A 135 -18.74 7.63 -9.80
CA ILE A 135 -17.86 7.47 -8.62
C ILE A 135 -17.77 8.76 -7.80
N LEU A 136 -17.84 9.93 -8.46
CA LEU A 136 -17.71 11.19 -7.74
C LEU A 136 -19.00 11.64 -7.06
N TRP A 137 -20.17 11.41 -7.66
CA TRP A 137 -21.41 12.08 -7.23
C TRP A 137 -22.51 11.15 -6.73
N LYS A 138 -22.66 9.93 -7.27
CA LYS A 138 -23.71 9.03 -6.78
C LYS A 138 -23.35 8.50 -5.39
N ARG A 139 -24.32 8.53 -4.47
CA ARG A 139 -24.29 7.65 -3.29
C ARG A 139 -24.33 6.22 -3.84
N SER A 140 -23.36 5.39 -3.46
CA SER A 140 -23.41 3.97 -3.83
C SER A 140 -24.72 3.39 -3.34
N ARG A 141 -25.32 2.46 -4.10
CA ARG A 141 -26.44 1.68 -3.58
C ARG A 141 -25.98 0.95 -2.31
N ALA A 142 -26.86 0.92 -1.30
CA ALA A 142 -26.55 0.53 0.07
C ALA A 142 -25.95 -0.90 0.22
N HIS A 143 -26.09 -1.74 -0.80
CA HIS A 143 -25.71 -3.17 -0.78
C HIS A 143 -24.34 -3.44 -1.41
N SER A 144 -23.33 -2.60 -1.15
CA SER A 144 -21.96 -2.87 -1.61
C SER A 144 -20.96 -2.69 -0.47
N LEU A 145 -20.09 -3.68 -0.29
CA LEU A 145 -18.96 -3.64 0.66
C LEU A 145 -17.95 -2.54 0.31
N ILE A 146 -17.72 -2.33 -0.99
CA ILE A 146 -17.04 -1.15 -1.52
C ILE A 146 -18.03 -0.24 -2.20
N THR A 147 -18.04 0.99 -1.75
CA THR A 147 -18.80 2.09 -2.33
C THR A 147 -17.86 3.01 -3.11
N HIS A 148 -18.45 3.94 -3.85
CA HIS A 148 -17.74 5.09 -4.39
C HIS A 148 -16.88 5.85 -3.35
N HIS A 149 -17.13 5.72 -2.04
CA HIS A 149 -16.32 6.37 -1.01
C HIS A 149 -14.91 5.78 -0.89
N GLU A 150 -14.75 4.47 -1.03
CA GLU A 150 -13.47 3.79 -0.94
C GLU A 150 -12.63 4.07 -2.19
N LEU A 151 -13.22 4.02 -3.40
CA LEU A 151 -12.51 4.43 -4.62
C LEU A 151 -12.02 5.88 -4.55
N ARG A 152 -12.82 6.78 -3.94
CA ARG A 152 -12.39 8.16 -3.66
C ARG A 152 -11.27 8.24 -2.62
N ARG A 153 -11.23 7.32 -1.65
CA ARG A 153 -10.10 7.20 -0.69
C ARG A 153 -8.83 6.76 -1.40
N VAL A 154 -8.92 5.75 -2.26
CA VAL A 154 -7.81 5.28 -3.11
C VAL A 154 -7.29 6.43 -3.98
N TYR A 155 -8.18 7.19 -4.64
CA TYR A 155 -7.77 8.35 -5.44
C TYR A 155 -7.00 9.39 -4.61
N LYS A 156 -7.47 9.70 -3.39
CA LYS A 156 -6.77 10.63 -2.47
C LYS A 156 -5.36 10.16 -2.13
N LEU A 157 -5.18 8.86 -1.88
CA LEU A 157 -3.87 8.26 -1.57
C LEU A 157 -2.97 8.21 -2.82
N TYR A 158 -3.54 7.90 -3.97
CA TYR A 158 -2.84 7.88 -5.26
C TYR A 158 -2.35 9.27 -5.72
N LYS A 159 -3.04 10.33 -5.29
CA LYS A 159 -2.69 11.74 -5.57
C LYS A 159 -2.25 12.46 -4.30
N HIS A 160 -1.73 11.73 -3.31
CA HIS A 160 -1.28 12.32 -2.06
C HIS A 160 -0.14 13.33 -2.29
N GLU A 161 -0.10 14.38 -1.47
CA GLU A 161 0.90 15.46 -1.56
C GLU A 161 2.32 14.91 -1.34
N ASP A 162 2.53 14.13 -0.27
CA ASP A 162 3.79 13.40 -0.03
C ASP A 162 4.06 12.34 -1.11
N GLY A 163 5.23 12.44 -1.76
CA GLY A 163 5.65 11.58 -2.86
C GLY A 163 5.94 10.13 -2.46
N ARG A 164 6.36 9.86 -1.21
CA ARG A 164 6.64 8.52 -0.69
C ARG A 164 5.34 7.73 -0.55
N ILE A 165 4.32 8.35 0.03
CA ILE A 165 2.98 7.76 0.15
C ILE A 165 2.35 7.52 -1.22
N ARG A 166 2.54 8.45 -2.14
CA ARG A 166 2.11 8.29 -3.53
C ARG A 166 2.76 7.08 -4.21
N LYS A 167 4.06 6.85 -3.97
CA LYS A 167 4.80 5.70 -4.49
C LYS A 167 4.27 4.39 -3.91
N ILE A 168 4.11 4.30 -2.59
CA ILE A 168 3.53 3.12 -1.92
C ILE A 168 2.12 2.85 -2.44
N ALA A 169 1.25 3.86 -2.51
CA ALA A 169 -0.11 3.69 -3.01
C ALA A 169 -0.16 3.09 -4.42
N ARG A 170 0.75 3.51 -5.32
CA ARG A 170 0.88 2.94 -6.67
C ARG A 170 1.32 1.47 -6.64
N GLN A 171 2.21 1.12 -5.72
CA GLN A 171 2.71 -0.25 -5.56
C GLN A 171 1.69 -1.16 -4.85
N THR A 172 0.83 -0.62 -3.99
CA THR A 172 -0.16 -1.39 -3.22
C THR A 172 -1.42 -1.70 -4.02
N PHE A 173 -1.99 -0.72 -4.72
CA PHE A 173 -3.32 -0.91 -5.31
C PHE A 173 -3.25 -1.73 -6.61
N ARG A 174 -4.11 -2.75 -6.70
CA ARG A 174 -4.34 -3.57 -7.90
C ARG A 174 -5.82 -3.55 -8.24
N PHE A 175 -6.17 -3.47 -9.51
CA PHE A 175 -7.56 -3.45 -9.97
C PHE A 175 -7.77 -4.59 -10.93
N ALA A 176 -8.89 -5.29 -10.76
CA ALA A 176 -9.25 -6.43 -11.57
C ALA A 176 -10.68 -6.30 -12.08
N LYS A 177 -10.87 -6.76 -13.31
CA LYS A 177 -12.15 -7.19 -13.84
C LYS A 177 -12.25 -8.70 -13.65
N VAL A 178 -13.41 -9.17 -13.21
CA VAL A 178 -13.69 -10.59 -13.05
C VAL A 178 -14.36 -11.12 -14.31
N ASN A 179 -13.69 -12.00 -15.04
CA ASN A 179 -14.30 -12.76 -16.11
C ASN A 179 -14.88 -14.04 -15.55
N VAL A 180 -16.18 -14.27 -15.77
CA VAL A 180 -16.86 -15.49 -15.35
C VAL A 180 -16.91 -16.43 -16.54
N THR A 181 -16.31 -17.60 -16.40
CA THR A 181 -16.45 -18.73 -17.31
C THR A 181 -17.30 -19.81 -16.65
N GLU A 182 -17.59 -20.91 -17.35
CA GLU A 182 -18.36 -22.03 -16.80
C GLU A 182 -17.66 -22.71 -15.61
N LYS A 183 -16.32 -22.69 -15.59
CA LYS A 183 -15.51 -23.41 -14.60
C LYS A 183 -14.76 -22.48 -13.65
N GLU A 184 -14.37 -21.30 -14.13
CA GLU A 184 -13.44 -20.44 -13.41
C GLU A 184 -13.83 -18.96 -13.41
N TYR A 185 -13.40 -18.28 -12.34
CA TYR A 185 -13.25 -16.84 -12.26
C TYR A 185 -11.82 -16.47 -12.66
N ILE A 186 -11.68 -15.75 -13.78
CA ILE A 186 -10.41 -15.29 -14.31
C ILE A 186 -10.29 -13.79 -14.05
N LEU A 187 -9.21 -13.37 -13.38
CA LEU A 187 -8.94 -11.98 -13.10
C LEU A 187 -8.16 -11.33 -14.25
N GLU A 188 -8.69 -10.24 -14.80
CA GLU A 188 -7.99 -9.41 -15.78
C GLU A 188 -7.50 -8.11 -15.14
N PRO A 189 -6.24 -7.69 -15.37
CA PRO A 189 -5.74 -6.44 -14.84
C PRO A 189 -6.50 -5.26 -15.46
N LEU A 190 -7.16 -4.48 -14.60
CA LEU A 190 -7.81 -3.25 -15.02
C LEU A 190 -6.88 -2.06 -14.79
N LYS A 191 -6.80 -1.17 -15.79
CA LYS A 191 -6.13 0.12 -15.59
C LYS A 191 -6.95 0.96 -14.61
N LEU A 192 -6.23 1.64 -13.72
CA LEU A 192 -6.79 2.62 -12.80
C LEU A 192 -7.68 3.64 -13.53
N PRO A 193 -8.94 3.85 -13.09
CA PRO A 193 -9.89 4.72 -13.79
C PRO A 193 -9.40 6.16 -14.00
N TRP A 194 -8.46 6.62 -13.17
CA TRP A 194 -7.92 7.98 -13.17
C TRP A 194 -6.45 8.11 -13.63
N ALA A 195 -5.74 7.02 -13.92
CA ALA A 195 -4.30 7.09 -14.17
C ALA A 195 -3.92 7.89 -15.44
N LYS A 196 -4.81 7.95 -16.43
CA LYS A 196 -4.61 8.69 -17.69
C LYS A 196 -5.79 9.59 -18.08
N ASN A 197 -6.67 9.91 -17.14
CA ASN A 197 -7.89 10.66 -17.43
C ASN A 197 -7.88 12.02 -16.73
N PRO A 198 -7.56 13.12 -17.44
CA PRO A 198 -7.52 14.47 -16.84
C PRO A 198 -8.89 14.95 -16.37
N ALA A 199 -9.99 14.39 -16.89
CA ALA A 199 -11.34 14.73 -16.45
C ALA A 199 -11.57 14.39 -14.96
N TRP A 200 -10.85 13.41 -14.41
CA TRP A 200 -10.90 13.10 -12.97
C TRP A 200 -10.42 14.26 -12.12
N GLY A 201 -9.31 14.91 -12.50
CA GLY A 201 -8.76 16.05 -11.74
C GLY A 201 -9.75 17.21 -11.69
N ARG A 202 -10.34 17.56 -12.85
CA ARG A 202 -11.35 18.62 -12.97
C ARG A 202 -12.62 18.30 -12.18
N ALA A 203 -13.17 17.10 -12.36
CA ALA A 203 -14.38 16.69 -11.67
C ALA A 203 -14.18 16.58 -10.15
N TRP A 204 -12.98 16.17 -9.71
CA TRP A 204 -12.61 16.16 -8.30
C TRP A 204 -12.50 17.56 -7.70
N ALA A 205 -11.89 18.51 -8.41
CA ALA A 205 -11.79 19.91 -7.98
C ALA A 205 -13.19 20.53 -7.82
N LYS A 206 -14.06 20.34 -8.81
CA LYS A 206 -15.48 20.76 -8.74
C LYS A 206 -16.19 20.15 -7.53
N ARG A 207 -15.94 18.86 -7.26
CA ARG A 207 -16.49 18.21 -6.07
C ARG A 207 -16.03 18.83 -4.77
N LYS A 208 -14.75 19.14 -4.61
CA LYS A 208 -14.22 19.77 -3.40
C LYS A 208 -14.92 21.09 -3.09
N GLN A 209 -15.19 21.90 -4.11
CA GLN A 209 -15.89 23.18 -3.97
C GLN A 209 -17.35 23.01 -3.52
N GLN A 210 -18.01 21.94 -3.96
CA GLN A 210 -19.43 21.69 -3.67
C GLN A 210 -19.68 20.88 -2.39
N THR A 211 -18.63 20.43 -1.71
CA THR A 211 -18.78 19.66 -0.46
C THR A 211 -18.11 20.38 0.69
N THR A 212 -18.91 20.87 1.63
CA THR A 212 -18.45 21.32 2.94
C THR A 212 -17.98 20.11 3.75
N SER A 213 -16.68 20.07 4.09
CA SER A 213 -16.17 19.09 5.04
C SER A 213 -16.16 19.70 6.44
N ILE A 214 -16.84 19.05 7.37
CA ILE A 214 -16.66 19.33 8.80
C ILE A 214 -15.18 19.05 9.14
N PRO A 215 -14.47 20.00 9.78
CA PRO A 215 -13.11 19.79 10.26
C PRO A 215 -13.07 18.54 11.13
N LYS A 216 -12.10 17.66 10.89
CA LYS A 216 -11.96 16.43 11.68
C LYS A 216 -10.87 16.64 12.70
N ILE A 217 -11.22 16.53 13.97
CA ILE A 217 -10.28 16.35 15.07
C ILE A 217 -9.56 15.03 14.79
N ASN A 218 -8.23 15.06 14.67
CA ASN A 218 -7.36 13.95 14.25
C ASN A 218 -7.56 13.50 12.79
N SER A 219 -7.00 14.26 11.84
CA SER A 219 -6.94 13.77 10.48
C SER A 219 -5.88 12.65 10.41
N TRP A 220 -6.21 11.50 9.82
CA TRP A 220 -5.25 10.44 9.50
C TRP A 220 -4.00 10.95 8.74
N ARG A 221 -4.05 12.16 8.18
CA ARG A 221 -2.91 12.84 7.56
C ARG A 221 -1.92 13.40 8.57
N ASP A 222 -2.36 13.81 9.75
CA ASP A 222 -1.47 14.33 10.79
C ASP A 222 -0.67 13.18 11.42
N ARG A 223 -1.32 12.03 11.63
CA ARG A 223 -0.64 10.78 12.00
C ARG A 223 0.28 10.26 10.89
N LEU A 224 -0.11 10.45 9.62
CA LEU A 224 0.78 10.16 8.50
C LEU A 224 2.02 11.06 8.53
N LYS A 225 1.84 12.36 8.79
CA LYS A 225 2.96 13.30 8.94
C LYS A 225 3.86 12.90 10.10
N SER A 226 3.32 12.52 11.26
CA SER A 226 4.14 12.09 12.40
C SER A 226 5.00 10.86 12.08
N LEU A 227 4.40 9.81 11.49
CA LEU A 227 5.13 8.62 11.02
C LEU A 227 6.16 8.92 9.92
N LEU A 228 5.98 10.03 9.20
CA LEU A 228 6.92 10.49 8.17
C LEU A 228 8.02 11.39 8.74
N SER A 229 7.77 12.07 9.86
CA SER A 229 8.67 13.07 10.47
C SER A 229 9.50 12.53 11.63
N GLU A 230 9.02 11.51 12.36
CA GLU A 230 9.82 10.79 13.38
C GLU A 230 11.03 10.07 12.78
N GLU A 231 11.13 9.99 11.45
CA GLU A 231 12.04 9.09 10.75
C GLU A 231 12.94 9.75 9.70
N ASP A 232 13.00 11.09 9.61
CA ASP A 232 14.12 11.73 8.92
C ASP A 232 15.27 11.88 9.95
N PRO A 233 16.36 11.08 9.90
CA PRO A 233 17.51 11.39 10.73
C PRO A 233 17.93 12.82 10.42
N PRO A 234 18.35 13.62 11.42
CA PRO A 234 18.87 14.95 11.14
C PRO A 234 19.93 14.78 10.05
N LYS A 235 19.73 15.44 8.91
CA LYS A 235 20.77 15.54 7.88
C LYS A 235 22.01 16.01 8.63
N GLN A 236 22.95 15.11 8.87
CA GLN A 236 24.22 15.50 9.45
C GLN A 236 24.72 16.65 8.58
N PRO A 237 25.06 17.81 9.16
CA PRO A 237 25.63 18.89 8.38
C PRO A 237 26.81 18.26 7.66
N ARG A 238 26.78 18.29 6.32
CA ARG A 238 27.89 17.85 5.50
C ARG A 238 29.11 18.51 6.10
N ARG A 239 29.98 17.75 6.77
CA ARG A 239 31.30 18.23 7.13
C ARG A 239 31.86 18.75 5.81
N LYS A 240 32.09 20.07 5.75
CA LYS A 240 32.93 20.63 4.71
C LYS A 240 34.18 19.76 4.73
N LYS A 241 34.52 19.14 3.60
CA LYS A 241 35.86 18.57 3.45
C LYS A 241 36.80 19.74 3.73
N GLU A 242 37.37 19.76 4.92
CA GLU A 242 38.56 20.56 5.19
C GLU A 242 39.60 20.04 4.20
N LEU A 243 40.00 20.95 3.32
CA LEU A 243 41.14 20.78 2.45
C LEU A 243 42.34 20.50 3.39
N PRO A 244 43.15 19.45 3.16
CA PRO A 244 44.35 19.27 3.97
C PRO A 244 45.24 20.50 3.82
N GLU A 245 45.69 21.05 4.95
CA GLU A 245 46.63 22.17 4.99
C GLU A 245 47.92 21.82 4.21
N PRO A 246 48.52 22.82 3.53
CA PRO A 246 49.77 22.61 2.81
C PRO A 246 50.89 22.29 3.79
N ALA A 247 51.56 21.16 3.56
CA ALA A 247 52.74 20.74 4.31
C ALA A 247 53.81 21.83 4.26
N THR A 248 54.19 22.32 5.43
CA THR A 248 55.35 23.18 5.65
C THR A 248 56.63 22.40 5.32
N LEU A 249 57.44 23.00 4.45
CA LEU A 249 58.77 22.56 4.08
C LEU A 249 59.80 22.84 5.20
N ALA A 250 60.85 22.00 5.17
CA ALA A 250 62.18 22.12 5.81
C ALA A 250 62.31 21.39 7.17
N GLU A 251 63.35 20.60 7.46
CA GLU A 251 64.75 20.61 6.99
C GLU A 251 65.37 19.19 6.88
N PRO A 252 66.52 19.02 6.20
CA PRO A 252 67.14 17.73 5.94
C PRO A 252 68.11 17.32 7.04
N ALA A 253 68.10 16.04 7.44
CA ALA A 253 69.16 15.48 8.28
C ALA A 253 69.48 14.03 7.89
N THR A 254 70.67 13.91 7.29
CA THR A 254 71.66 12.84 7.46
C THR A 254 71.26 11.39 7.20
N TRP A 255 71.75 10.91 6.07
CA TRP A 255 71.95 9.49 5.73
C TRP A 255 72.78 8.78 6.81
N VAL A 256 72.19 7.73 7.39
CA VAL A 256 72.93 6.65 8.05
C VAL A 256 72.39 5.35 7.46
N LEU A 257 73.20 4.68 6.64
CA LEU A 257 72.90 3.34 6.13
C LEU A 257 73.34 2.31 7.18
N PRO A 258 72.44 1.42 7.64
CA PRO A 258 72.83 0.17 8.28
C PRO A 258 73.03 -0.94 7.22
N PRO A 259 73.73 -2.03 7.59
CA PRO A 259 74.47 -2.88 6.67
C PRO A 259 73.61 -3.89 5.90
N LEU A 260 74.12 -4.29 4.74
CA LEU A 260 73.63 -5.42 3.94
C LEU A 260 73.67 -6.73 4.74
N GLU A 261 72.50 -7.31 5.02
CA GLU A 261 72.40 -8.72 5.38
C GLU A 261 72.45 -9.56 4.11
N ILE A 262 73.52 -10.34 3.99
CA ILE A 262 73.77 -11.30 2.94
C ILE A 262 72.92 -12.54 3.22
N ASN A 263 71.97 -12.83 2.33
CA ASN A 263 71.27 -14.11 2.28
C ASN A 263 72.26 -15.22 1.92
N SER A 264 72.57 -16.07 2.89
CA SER A 264 73.22 -17.36 2.66
C SER A 264 72.34 -18.45 3.24
N GLN A 265 71.58 -19.13 2.38
CA GLN A 265 71.37 -20.58 2.40
C GLN A 265 70.33 -21.00 1.33
N ASP A 266 70.83 -21.28 0.13
CA ASP A 266 70.36 -22.37 -0.71
C ASP A 266 71.53 -23.34 -0.83
N SER A 267 71.37 -24.59 -0.35
CA SER A 267 72.17 -25.75 -0.73
C SER A 267 71.47 -27.04 -0.26
N LEU A 268 70.88 -27.73 -1.25
CA LEU A 268 70.70 -29.19 -1.40
C LEU A 268 69.71 -29.92 -0.48
#